data_AF-A0A090Q5Q4-F1
#
_entry.id   AF-A0A090Q5Q4-F1
#
_cell.length_a   1.000
_cell.length_b   1.000
_cell.length_c   1.000
_cell.angle_alpha   90.00
_cell.angle_beta   90.00
_cell.angle_gamma   90.00
#
_symmetry.space_group_name_H-M   'P 1'
#
loop_
_entity.id
_entity.type
_entity.pdbx_description
1 polymer ?
#
loop_
_entity_poly.entity_id
_entity_poly.type
_entity_poly.pdbx_seq_one_letter_code
_entity_poly.pdbx_strand_id
1 'polypeptide(L)'
;MQKTIDETEYRRSKQIAYNEENGLTPTAIKKSLDNTIARKNAASYAIEEVLTQQAAEEEAEYLSKEQLDKKVRDTRKAMEKAAKELDFMEAARLRDQLKMYQEKASS
;
A
#
# COMPACT_ATOMS: atom_id res chain seq x y z
N MET A 1 -4.74 2.23 32.53
CA MET A 1 -3.38 1.85 32.11
C MET A 1 -2.88 0.63 32.88
N GLN A 2 -2.88 0.61 34.21
CA GLN A 2 -2.38 -0.53 35.00
C GLN A 2 -2.98 -1.89 34.60
N LYS A 3 -4.32 -1.99 34.53
CA LYS A 3 -5.00 -3.24 34.13
C LYS A 3 -4.54 -3.82 32.79
N THR A 4 -4.26 -2.96 31.80
CA THR A 4 -3.81 -3.40 30.47
C THR A 4 -2.39 -3.95 30.51
N ILE A 5 -1.54 -3.38 31.37
CA ILE A 5 -0.16 -3.85 31.59
C ILE A 5 -0.21 -5.21 32.27
N ASP A 6 -0.99 -5.33 33.36
CA ASP A 6 -1.13 -6.57 34.14
C ASP A 6 -1.68 -7.72 33.26
N GLU A 7 -2.68 -7.45 32.41
CA GLU A 7 -3.21 -8.44 31.45
C GLU A 7 -2.18 -8.85 30.40
N THR A 8 -1.34 -7.93 29.95
CA THR A 8 -0.28 -8.20 28.97
C THR A 8 0.81 -9.08 29.58
N GLU A 9 1.21 -8.81 30.82
CA GLU A 9 2.18 -9.60 31.57
C GLU A 9 1.64 -11.00 31.88
N TYR A 10 0.38 -11.11 32.28
CA TYR A 10 -0.29 -12.40 32.51
C TYR A 10 -0.33 -13.27 31.26
N ARG A 11 -0.63 -12.70 30.09
CA ARG A 11 -0.61 -13.44 28.82
C ARG A 11 0.81 -13.86 28.43
N ARG A 12 1.79 -12.97 28.63
CA ARG A 12 3.20 -13.23 28.30
C ARG A 12 3.76 -14.38 29.15
N SER A 13 3.51 -14.39 30.45
CA SER A 13 4.01 -15.45 31.34
C SER A 13 3.46 -16.82 30.94
N LYS A 14 2.17 -16.91 30.60
CA LYS A 14 1.56 -18.13 30.06
C LYS A 14 2.21 -18.61 28.76
N GLN A 15 2.49 -17.70 27.84
CA GLN A 15 3.14 -18.04 26.57
C GLN A 15 4.57 -18.55 26.78
N ILE A 16 5.34 -17.93 27.68
CA ILE A 16 6.70 -18.38 28.01
C ILE A 16 6.68 -19.78 28.63
N ALA A 17 5.82 -20.00 29.64
CA ALA A 17 5.70 -21.31 30.29
C ALA A 17 5.33 -22.42 29.29
N TYR A 18 4.35 -22.15 28.41
CA TYR A 18 3.98 -23.09 27.36
C TYR A 18 5.12 -23.37 26.39
N ASN A 19 5.85 -22.32 25.99
CA ASN A 19 6.97 -22.47 25.07
C ASN A 19 8.12 -23.28 25.70
N GLU A 20 8.44 -23.04 26.97
CA GLU A 20 9.47 -23.78 27.72
C GLU A 20 9.08 -25.25 27.88
N GLU A 21 7.83 -25.54 28.25
CA GLU A 21 7.32 -26.91 28.39
C GLU A 21 7.36 -27.69 27.06
N ASN A 22 7.15 -27.00 25.93
CA ASN A 22 7.09 -27.61 24.59
C ASN A 22 8.40 -27.45 23.79
N GLY A 23 9.45 -26.85 24.36
CA GLY A 23 10.71 -26.57 23.65
C GLY A 23 10.56 -25.66 22.44
N LEU A 24 9.54 -24.79 22.40
CA LEU A 24 9.24 -23.89 21.30
C LEU A 24 10.11 -22.63 21.39
N THR A 25 10.79 -22.29 20.30
CA THR A 25 11.53 -21.04 20.18
C THR A 25 10.67 -20.01 19.43
N PRO A 26 10.38 -18.83 20.03
CA PRO A 26 9.63 -17.77 19.35
C PRO A 26 10.36 -17.32 18.08
N THR A 27 9.69 -17.41 16.94
CA THR A 27 10.23 -16.97 15.64
C THR A 27 9.27 -16.02 14.94
N ALA A 28 9.82 -15.14 14.09
CA ALA A 28 8.99 -14.23 13.31
C ALA A 28 8.18 -15.01 12.27
N ILE A 29 6.88 -14.73 12.18
CA ILE A 29 6.00 -15.34 11.18
C ILE A 29 6.45 -14.89 9.78
N LYS A 30 6.93 -15.84 8.97
CA LYS A 30 7.17 -15.61 7.54
C LYS A 30 5.84 -15.75 6.79
N LYS A 31 5.07 -14.66 6.68
CA LYS A 31 3.88 -14.64 5.82
C LYS A 31 4.34 -14.63 4.37
N SER A 32 4.06 -15.69 3.62
CA SER A 32 4.15 -15.63 2.16
C SER A 32 3.11 -14.62 1.67
N LEU A 33 3.53 -13.68 0.82
CA LEU A 33 2.67 -12.67 0.21
C LEU A 33 1.74 -13.26 -0.86
N ASP A 34 1.48 -14.57 -0.79
CA ASP A 34 0.56 -15.30 -1.67
C ASP A 34 -0.88 -15.06 -1.20
N ASN A 35 -1.26 -13.77 -1.19
CA ASN A 35 -2.61 -13.34 -0.92
C ASN A 35 -3.42 -13.63 -2.20
N THR A 36 -4.03 -14.80 -2.27
CA THR A 36 -4.87 -15.26 -3.39
C THR A 36 -5.96 -14.26 -3.79
N ILE A 37 -6.35 -13.39 -2.85
CA ILE A 37 -7.31 -12.29 -3.05
C ILE A 37 -6.75 -11.21 -4.00
N ALA A 38 -5.44 -10.96 -3.99
CA ALA A 38 -4.82 -9.95 -4.85
C ALA A 38 -4.77 -10.39 -6.33
N ARG A 39 -4.57 -11.69 -6.60
CA ARG A 39 -4.45 -12.21 -7.98
C ARG A 39 -5.74 -12.13 -8.79
N LYS A 40 -6.91 -12.29 -8.18
CA LYS A 40 -8.19 -12.27 -8.92
C LYS A 40 -8.59 -10.89 -9.43
N ASN A 41 -8.16 -9.81 -8.76
CA ASN A 41 -8.54 -8.46 -9.14
C ASN A 41 -7.65 -7.88 -10.26
N ALA A 42 -6.42 -8.37 -10.46
CA ALA A 42 -5.52 -7.84 -11.50
C ALA A 42 -6.02 -8.11 -12.93
N ALA A 43 -6.80 -9.17 -13.16
CA ALA A 43 -7.25 -9.56 -14.50
C ALA A 43 -8.37 -8.67 -15.06
N SER A 44 -9.19 -8.05 -14.22
CA SER A 44 -10.31 -7.19 -14.68
C SER A 44 -9.88 -5.76 -14.99
N TYR A 45 -8.83 -5.25 -14.35
CA TYR A 45 -8.36 -3.86 -14.54
C TYR A 45 -7.32 -3.71 -15.67
N ALA A 46 -6.69 -4.79 -16.13
CA ALA A 46 -5.63 -4.73 -17.13
C ALA A 46 -6.08 -4.22 -18.51
N ILE A 47 -7.38 -4.33 -18.84
CA ILE A 47 -7.90 -3.93 -20.16
C ILE A 47 -8.06 -2.40 -20.25
N GLU A 48 -8.35 -1.73 -19.14
CA GLU A 48 -8.54 -0.26 -19.11
C GLU A 48 -7.20 0.49 -18.99
N GLU A 49 -6.18 -0.16 -18.43
CA GLU A 49 -4.83 0.39 -18.27
C GLU A 49 -4.11 0.63 -19.61
N VAL A 50 -4.29 -0.25 -20.60
CA VAL A 50 -3.65 -0.13 -21.93
C VAL A 50 -4.17 1.08 -22.71
N LEU A 51 -5.46 1.40 -22.61
CA LEU A 51 -6.08 2.52 -23.33
C LEU A 51 -5.74 3.89 -22.72
N THR A 52 -5.46 3.94 -21.42
CA THR A 52 -5.14 5.20 -20.72
C THR A 52 -3.66 5.56 -20.79
N GLN A 53 -2.76 4.57 -20.90
CA GLN A 53 -1.32 4.80 -21.01
C GLN A 53 -0.93 5.48 -22.33
N GLN A 54 -1.56 5.14 -23.46
CA GLN A 54 -1.26 5.75 -24.77
C GLN A 54 -1.60 7.25 -24.84
N ALA A 55 -2.59 7.73 -24.07
CA ALA A 55 -2.96 9.15 -24.06
C ALA A 55 -2.10 10.00 -23.11
N ALA A 56 -1.32 9.38 -22.21
CA ALA A 56 -0.52 10.06 -21.18
C ALA A 56 0.96 10.26 -21.56
N GLU A 57 1.38 9.76 -22.72
CA GLU A 57 2.75 9.93 -23.23
C GLU A 57 3.00 11.36 -23.73
N GLU A 58 2.06 11.98 -24.47
CA GLU A 58 2.28 13.29 -25.12
C GLU A 58 2.41 14.49 -24.15
N GLU A 59 1.73 14.50 -22.99
CA GLU A 59 1.79 15.67 -22.07
C GLU A 59 2.92 15.62 -21.03
N ALA A 60 3.50 14.45 -20.79
CA ALA A 60 4.46 14.24 -19.71
C ALA A 60 5.92 14.40 -20.14
N GLU A 61 6.19 14.50 -21.44
CA GLU A 61 7.55 14.56 -22.00
C GLU A 61 8.25 15.93 -21.79
N TYR A 62 7.51 16.95 -21.31
CA TYR A 62 8.00 18.33 -21.18
C TYR A 62 8.01 18.91 -19.75
N LEU A 63 7.79 18.08 -18.72
CA LEU A 63 7.77 18.56 -17.32
C LEU A 63 9.14 18.44 -16.67
N SER A 64 9.64 19.52 -16.07
CA SER A 64 10.88 19.46 -15.28
C SER A 64 10.68 18.58 -14.03
N LYS A 65 11.78 18.06 -13.45
CA LYS A 65 11.74 17.25 -12.21
C LYS A 65 10.99 17.96 -11.08
N GLU A 66 11.14 19.28 -10.97
CA GLU A 66 10.42 20.09 -9.97
C GLU A 66 8.90 20.16 -10.22
N GLN A 67 8.49 20.21 -11.49
CA GLN A 67 7.08 20.22 -11.87
C GLN A 67 6.44 18.84 -11.65
N LEU A 68 7.18 17.76 -11.91
CA LEU A 68 6.76 16.39 -11.59
C LEU A 68 6.59 16.19 -10.08
N ASP A 69 7.55 16.65 -9.26
CA ASP A 69 7.45 16.59 -7.80
C ASP A 69 6.23 17.34 -7.26
N LYS A 70 5.92 18.50 -7.86
CA LYS A 70 4.70 19.25 -7.52
C LYS A 70 3.44 18.46 -7.87
N LYS A 71 3.36 17.89 -9.08
CA LYS A 71 2.24 17.04 -9.50
C LYS A 71 2.09 15.80 -8.61
N VAL A 72 3.18 15.17 -8.19
CA VAL A 72 3.17 14.03 -7.24
C VAL A 72 2.54 14.44 -5.91
N ARG A 73 2.92 15.60 -5.36
CA ARG A 73 2.35 16.11 -4.10
C ARG A 73 0.87 16.42 -4.23
N ASP A 74 0.46 17.05 -5.32
CA ASP A 74 -0.93 17.45 -5.54
C ASP A 74 -1.82 16.22 -5.78
N THR A 75 -1.35 15.25 -6.58
CA THR A 75 -2.04 13.97 -6.84
C THR A 75 -2.18 13.14 -5.57
N ARG A 76 -1.15 13.11 -4.71
CA ARG A 76 -1.23 12.44 -3.40
C ARG A 76 -2.31 13.06 -2.51
N LYS A 77 -2.39 14.39 -2.44
CA LYS A 77 -3.42 15.09 -1.66
C LYS A 77 -4.82 14.79 -2.19
N ALA A 78 -5.00 14.78 -3.51
CA ALA A 78 -6.27 14.41 -4.13
C ALA A 78 -6.67 12.97 -3.81
N MET A 79 -5.72 12.03 -3.89
CA MET A 79 -5.94 10.62 -3.56
C MET A 79 -6.39 10.45 -2.10
N GLU A 80 -5.71 11.11 -1.15
CA GLU A 80 -6.08 11.08 0.26
C GLU A 80 -7.46 11.70 0.51
N LYS A 81 -7.83 12.73 -0.24
CA LYS A 81 -9.16 13.34 -0.15
C LYS A 81 -10.24 12.38 -0.65
N ALA A 82 -10.08 11.79 -1.83
CA ALA A 82 -11.00 10.80 -2.39
C ALA A 82 -11.17 9.59 -1.44
N ALA A 83 -10.07 9.13 -0.84
CA ALA A 83 -10.11 8.06 0.17
C ALA A 83 -10.89 8.44 1.43
N LYS A 84 -10.80 9.71 1.89
CA LYS A 84 -11.60 10.22 3.02
C LYS A 84 -13.08 10.34 2.67
N GLU A 85 -13.39 10.66 1.42
CA GLU A 85 -14.75 10.77 0.89
C GLU A 85 -15.36 9.41 0.52
N LEU A 86 -14.63 8.30 0.74
CA LEU A 86 -15.01 6.93 0.41
C LEU A 86 -15.15 6.66 -1.11
N ASP A 87 -14.62 7.54 -1.96
CA ASP A 87 -14.51 7.30 -3.40
C ASP A 87 -13.23 6.50 -3.70
N PHE A 88 -13.35 5.19 -3.58
CA PHE A 88 -12.24 4.27 -3.79
C PHE A 88 -11.86 4.11 -5.27
N MET A 89 -12.80 4.35 -6.19
CA MET A 89 -12.53 4.26 -7.63
C MET A 89 -11.65 5.42 -8.07
N GLU A 90 -11.97 6.64 -7.64
CA GLU A 90 -11.13 7.81 -7.92
C GLU A 90 -9.78 7.71 -7.19
N ALA A 91 -9.75 7.26 -5.94
CA ALA A 91 -8.51 7.03 -5.22
C ALA A 91 -7.60 5.98 -5.90
N ALA A 92 -8.17 4.91 -6.47
CA ALA A 92 -7.41 3.91 -7.22
C ALA A 92 -6.80 4.49 -8.50
N ARG A 93 -7.58 5.28 -9.26
CA ARG A 93 -7.08 5.98 -10.45
C ARG A 93 -5.94 6.94 -10.10
N LEU A 94 -6.09 7.74 -9.05
CA LEU A 94 -5.08 8.69 -8.60
C LEU A 94 -3.81 7.99 -8.09
N ARG A 95 -3.93 6.81 -7.48
CA ARG A 95 -2.78 5.97 -7.09
C ARG A 95 -1.95 5.55 -8.30
N ASP A 96 -2.62 5.13 -9.37
CA ASP A 96 -1.93 4.64 -10.57
C ASP A 96 -1.27 5.79 -11.33
N GLN A 97 -1.94 6.96 -11.41
CA GLN A 97 -1.32 8.20 -11.90
C GLN A 97 -0.11 8.64 -11.07
N LEU A 98 -0.20 8.53 -9.73
CA LEU A 98 0.89 8.86 -8.82
C LEU A 98 2.12 7.99 -9.08
N LYS A 99 1.93 6.68 -9.33
CA LYS A 99 3.03 5.76 -9.68
C LYS A 99 3.69 6.16 -10.99
N MET A 100 2.91 6.46 -12.03
CA MET A 100 3.45 6.91 -13.31
C MET A 100 4.32 8.18 -13.16
N TYR A 101 3.88 9.15 -12.35
CA TYR A 101 4.68 10.36 -12.10
C TYR A 101 5.96 10.07 -11.29
N GLN A 102 5.92 9.14 -10.34
CA GLN A 102 7.09 8.75 -9.56
C GLN A 102 8.14 8.00 -10.39
N GLU A 103 7.71 7.11 -11.28
CA GLU A 103 8.61 6.41 -12.21
C GLU A 103 9.30 7.38 -13.16
N LYS A 104 8.55 8.35 -13.71
CA LYS A 104 9.10 9.40 -14.60
C LYS A 104 10.04 10.37 -13.87
N ALA A 105 9.78 10.70 -12.59
CA ALA A 105 10.67 11.54 -11.80
C ALA A 105 12.00 10.84 -11.41
N SER A 106 11.95 9.50 -11.30
CA SER A 106 13.08 8.65 -10.92
C SER A 106 13.99 8.27 -12.11
N SER A 107 13.51 8.44 -13.35
CA SER A 107 14.33 8.40 -14.56
C SER A 107 15.10 9.72 -14.77
#